data_AF-A0A7W0MC09-F1
#
_entry.id   AF-A0A7W0MC09-F1
#
_cell.length_a   1.000
_cell.length_b   1.000
_cell.length_c   1.000
_cell.angle_alpha   90.00
_cell.angle_beta   90.00
_cell.angle_gamma   90.00
#
_symmetry.space_group_name_H-M   'P 1'
#
loop_
_entity.id
_entity.type
_entity.pdbx_description
1 polymer ?
#
loop_
_entity_poly.entity_id
_entity_poly.type
_entity_poly.pdbx_seq_one_letter_code
_entity_poly.pdbx_strand_id
1 'polypeptide(L)'
;MKLFSPNHLGRLVVLSCGAFPLLGIGCQGSVGGQTLPSAYYLRDDVQYFPAGPEFLLPNQERVLEEYRLEQQAIQQGLQPAPPLP
;
A
#
# COMPACT_ATOMS: atom_id res chain seq x y z
N MET A 1 -21.34 34.54 28.77
CA MET A 1 -20.22 33.96 27.98
C MET A 1 -18.97 34.81 28.20
N LYS A 2 -18.12 34.45 29.17
CA LYS A 2 -16.80 35.10 29.42
C LYS A 2 -15.72 34.02 29.61
N LEU A 3 -15.67 33.04 28.70
CA LEU A 3 -14.73 31.91 28.82
C LEU A 3 -13.36 32.16 28.16
N PHE A 4 -13.19 33.27 27.44
CA PHE A 4 -12.04 33.48 26.57
C PHE A 4 -11.21 34.69 27.02
N SER A 5 -10.50 34.53 28.15
CA SER A 5 -9.38 35.42 28.50
C SER A 5 -8.08 34.81 27.94
N PRO A 6 -7.13 35.63 27.44
CA PRO A 6 -5.89 35.17 26.80
C PRO A 6 -5.08 34.22 27.70
N ASN A 7 -5.23 34.34 29.02
CA ASN A 7 -4.53 33.50 29.99
C ASN A 7 -5.13 32.09 30.10
N HIS A 8 -6.42 31.91 29.79
CA HIS A 8 -7.05 30.57 29.75
C HIS A 8 -6.72 29.83 28.45
N LEU A 9 -6.57 30.56 27.35
CA LEU A 9 -6.16 29.99 26.06
C LEU A 9 -4.75 29.37 26.16
N GLY A 10 -3.79 30.07 26.77
CA GLY A 10 -2.45 29.52 26.99
C GLY A 10 -2.45 28.26 27.86
N ARG A 11 -3.28 28.23 28.92
CA ARG A 11 -3.40 27.05 29.79
C ARG A 11 -4.01 25.85 29.07
N LEU A 12 -5.01 26.07 28.21
CA LEU A 12 -5.64 25.01 27.41
C LEU A 12 -4.68 24.45 26.35
N VAL A 13 -3.84 25.28 25.72
CA VAL A 13 -2.84 24.85 24.75
C VAL A 13 -1.75 23.99 25.40
N VAL A 14 -1.27 24.37 26.59
CA VAL A 14 -0.26 23.57 27.31
C VAL A 14 -0.83 22.22 27.74
N LEU A 15 -2.08 22.19 28.22
CA LEU A 15 -2.75 20.96 28.63
C LEU A 15 -3.03 20.02 27.45
N SER A 16 -3.48 20.54 26.31
CA SER A 16 -3.77 19.72 25.13
C SER A 16 -2.50 19.16 24.49
N CYS A 17 -1.42 19.95 24.42
CA CYS A 17 -0.14 19.53 23.86
C CYS A 17 0.54 18.45 24.73
N GLY A 18 0.45 18.58 26.07
CA GLY A 18 1.00 17.59 26.99
C GLY A 18 0.25 16.25 27.02
N ALA A 19 -1.06 16.25 26.73
CA ALA A 19 -1.88 15.03 26.72
C ALA A 19 -1.85 14.29 25.36
N PHE A 20 -1.51 14.98 24.27
CA PHE A 20 -1.42 14.41 22.92
C PHE A 20 -0.49 13.19 22.77
N PRO A 21 0.73 13.14 23.35
CA PRO A 21 1.60 11.98 23.21
C PRO A 21 1.03 10.71 23.85
N LEU A 22 0.14 10.81 24.85
CA LEU A 22 -0.48 9.64 25.48
C LEU A 22 -1.44 8.88 24.53
N LEU A 23 -1.92 9.52 23.47
CA LEU A 23 -2.80 8.91 22.48
C LEU A 23 -2.03 8.28 21.30
N GLY A 24 -0.75 8.62 21.12
CA GLY A 24 0.05 8.24 19.94
C GLY A 24 1.12 7.17 20.19
N ILE A 25 1.41 6.82 21.44
CA ILE A 25 2.47 5.87 21.77
C ILE A 25 1.82 4.54 22.17
N GLY A 26 1.67 3.63 21.20
CA GLY A 26 1.42 2.23 21.51
C GLY A 26 2.62 1.63 22.24
N CYS A 27 2.40 0.71 23.19
CA CYS A 27 3.48 -0.10 23.74
C CYS A 27 4.06 -0.99 22.63
N GLN A 28 5.20 -0.59 22.06
CA GLN A 28 5.91 -1.41 21.09
C GLN A 28 6.38 -2.69 21.80
N GLY A 29 5.73 -3.81 21.50
CA GLY A 29 6.08 -5.11 22.07
C GLY A 29 7.42 -5.60 21.50
N SER A 30 8.39 -5.82 22.37
CA SER A 30 9.65 -6.50 22.03
C SER A 30 9.60 -7.92 22.54
N VAL A 31 9.82 -8.89 21.66
CA VAL A 31 9.88 -10.33 22.00
C VAL A 31 11.20 -10.85 21.46
N GLY A 32 12.04 -11.43 22.34
CA GLY A 32 13.34 -11.97 21.93
C GLY A 32 14.33 -10.92 21.41
N GLY A 33 14.16 -9.65 21.74
CA GLY A 33 15.02 -8.56 21.28
C GLY A 33 14.67 -8.00 19.89
N GLN A 34 13.57 -8.44 19.29
CA GLN A 34 13.05 -7.93 18.01
C GLN A 34 11.69 -7.25 18.21
N THR A 35 11.50 -6.12 17.53
CA THR A 35 10.19 -5.47 17.39
C THR A 35 9.40 -6.15 16.28
N LEU A 36 8.34 -6.83 16.66
CA LEU A 36 7.55 -7.64 15.74
C LEU A 36 6.66 -6.77 14.85
N PRO A 37 6.44 -7.13 13.55
CA PRO A 37 5.63 -6.35 12.62
C PRO A 37 4.15 -6.24 13.02
N SER A 38 3.66 -7.21 13.81
CA SER A 38 2.28 -7.26 14.29
C SER A 38 2.22 -7.81 15.72
N ALA A 39 1.20 -7.41 16.48
CA ALA A 39 0.99 -7.85 17.87
C ALA A 39 0.68 -9.35 17.98
N TYR A 40 0.28 -9.99 16.88
CA TYR A 40 -0.13 -11.40 16.83
C TYR A 40 0.86 -12.27 16.05
N TYR A 41 2.05 -11.76 15.69
CA TYR A 41 3.02 -12.48 14.87
C TYR A 41 3.35 -13.91 15.36
N LEU A 42 3.33 -14.16 16.68
CA LEU A 42 3.58 -15.49 17.26
C LEU A 42 2.41 -16.49 17.06
N ARG A 43 1.25 -15.99 16.67
CA ARG A 43 0.01 -16.75 16.42
C ARG A 43 -0.45 -16.63 14.97
N ASP A 44 0.27 -15.87 14.16
CA ASP A 44 -0.01 -15.73 12.74
C ASP A 44 0.57 -16.96 12.05
N ASP A 45 -0.32 -17.80 11.52
CA ASP A 45 0.11 -18.92 10.71
C ASP A 45 0.79 -18.39 9.45
N VAL A 46 1.76 -19.14 8.91
CA VAL A 46 2.31 -18.82 7.60
C VAL A 46 1.16 -18.86 6.60
N GLN A 47 0.79 -17.69 6.06
CA GLN A 47 -0.21 -17.62 5.01
C GLN A 47 0.31 -18.43 3.82
N TYR A 48 -0.27 -19.61 3.63
CA TYR A 48 0.06 -20.49 2.52
C TYR A 48 -0.50 -19.85 1.25
N PHE A 49 0.41 -19.31 0.43
CA PHE A 49 0.10 -18.94 -0.94
C PHE A 49 0.50 -20.12 -1.82
N PRO A 50 -0.46 -20.81 -2.48
CA PRO A 50 -0.09 -21.85 -3.43
C PRO A 50 0.81 -21.25 -4.51
N ALA A 51 1.68 -22.09 -5.08
CA ALA A 51 2.48 -21.67 -6.22
C ALA A 51 1.53 -21.15 -7.31
N GLY A 52 1.72 -19.88 -7.70
CA GLY A 52 1.00 -19.31 -8.83
C GLY A 52 1.37 -20.03 -10.13
N PRO A 53 0.73 -19.68 -11.26
CA PRO A 53 1.17 -20.15 -12.56
C PRO A 53 2.67 -19.85 -12.74
N GLU A 54 3.43 -20.83 -13.24
CA GLU A 54 4.88 -20.68 -13.44
C GLU A 54 5.21 -19.51 -14.37
N PHE A 55 4.27 -19.21 -15.28
CA PHE A 55 4.39 -18.10 -16.20
C PHE A 55 3.83 -16.79 -15.60
N LEU A 56 4.73 -15.86 -15.29
CA LEU A 56 4.41 -14.60 -14.60
C LEU A 56 4.00 -13.45 -15.53
N LEU A 57 4.09 -13.62 -16.86
CA LEU A 57 4.00 -12.51 -17.83
C LEU A 57 2.92 -12.68 -18.92
N PRO A 58 1.70 -13.21 -18.63
CA PRO A 58 0.67 -13.44 -19.66
C PRO A 58 0.28 -12.15 -20.40
N ASN A 59 0.27 -11.03 -19.68
CA ASN A 59 -0.03 -9.72 -20.26
C ASN A 59 1.05 -9.26 -21.25
N GLN A 60 2.33 -9.58 -20.99
CA GLN A 60 3.43 -9.14 -21.85
C GLN A 60 3.50 -9.99 -23.12
N GLU A 61 3.23 -11.29 -23.01
CA GLU A 61 3.09 -12.16 -24.18
C GLU A 61 1.96 -11.72 -25.10
N ARG A 62 0.78 -11.45 -24.55
CA ARG A 62 -0.36 -10.95 -25.33
C ARG A 62 -0.02 -9.67 -26.10
N VAL A 63 0.61 -8.70 -25.43
CA VAL A 63 1.01 -7.43 -26.05
C VAL A 63 2.08 -7.63 -27.13
N LEU A 64 3.05 -8.54 -26.90
CA LEU A 64 4.08 -8.86 -27.89
C LEU A 64 3.51 -9.55 -29.13
N GLU A 65 2.51 -10.42 -28.94
CA GLU A 65 1.81 -11.08 -30.03
C GLU A 65 1.03 -10.07 -30.88
N GLU A 66 0.27 -9.18 -30.23
CA GLU A 66 -0.44 -8.08 -30.89
C GLU A 66 0.51 -7.20 -31.69
N TYR A 67 1.62 -6.77 -31.08
CA TYR A 67 2.64 -5.96 -31.76
C TYR A 67 3.22 -6.66 -32.99
N ARG A 68 3.47 -7.98 -32.91
CA ARG A 68 3.97 -8.75 -34.04
C ARG A 68 2.96 -8.82 -35.19
N LEU A 69 1.68 -8.99 -34.88
CA LEU A 69 0.60 -9.00 -35.87
C LEU A 69 0.43 -7.63 -36.55
N GLU A 70 0.51 -6.53 -35.78
CA GLU A 70 0.49 -5.17 -36.32
C GLU A 70 1.64 -4.92 -37.30
N GLN A 71 2.86 -5.31 -36.93
CA GLN A 71 4.03 -5.18 -37.81
C GLN A 71 3.86 -5.96 -39.12
N GLN A 72 3.34 -7.18 -39.03
CA GLN A 72 3.08 -8.02 -40.21
C GLN A 72 2.00 -7.41 -41.12
N ALA A 73 0.91 -6.88 -40.55
CA ALA A 73 -0.14 -6.19 -41.29
C ALA A 73 0.42 -4.97 -42.04
N ILE A 74 1.23 -4.14 -41.38
CA ILE A 74 1.88 -2.97 -41.99
C ILE A 74 2.79 -3.38 -43.16
N GLN A 75 3.58 -4.45 -43.00
CA GLN A 75 4.44 -4.97 -44.08
C GLN A 75 3.65 -5.47 -45.29
N GLN A 76 2.45 -6.02 -45.06
CA GLN A 76 1.54 -6.49 -46.10
C GLN A 76 0.67 -5.35 -46.69
N GLY A 77 0.85 -4.11 -46.22
CA GLY A 77 0.05 -2.96 -46.63
C GLY A 77 -1.39 -2.98 -46.14
N LEU A 78 -1.70 -3.82 -45.14
CA LEU A 78 -3.01 -3.93 -44.52
C LEU A 78 -3.10 -2.97 -43.32
N GLN A 79 -4.26 -2.34 -43.15
CA GLN A 79 -4.51 -1.48 -41.98
C GLN A 79 -4.58 -2.36 -40.72
N PRO A 80 -3.83 -2.06 -39.63
CA PRO A 80 -3.87 -2.86 -38.40
C PRO A 80 -5.23 -2.75 -37.70
N ALA A 81 -5.64 -3.84 -37.04
CA ALA A 81 -6.89 -3.89 -36.28
C ALA A 81 -6.82 -3.02 -35.02
N PRO A 82 -7.93 -2.43 -34.56
CA PRO A 82 -7.96 -1.61 -33.35
C PRO A 82 -7.65 -2.44 -32.08
N PRO A 83 -7.02 -1.84 -31.06
CA PRO A 83 -6.65 -2.56 -29.84
C PRO A 83 -7.90 -3.07 -29.09
N LEU A 84 -7.82 -4.31 -28.60
CA LEU A 84 -8.87 -4.90 -27.77
C LEU A 84 -8.85 -4.28 -26.36
N PRO A 85 -10.02 -4.05 -25.73
CA PRO A 85 -10.13 -3.45 -24.39
C PRO A 85 -9.55 -4.33 -23.28
#